data_AF-A0A540R6Z8-F1
#
_entry.id   AF-A0A540R6Z8-F1
#
_cell.length_a   1.000
_cell.length_b   1.000
_cell.length_c   1.000
_cell.angle_alpha   90.00
_cell.angle_beta   90.00
_cell.angle_gamma   90.00
#
_symmetry.space_group_name_H-M   'P 1'
#
loop_
_entity.id
_entity.type
_entity.pdbx_description
1 polymer ?
#
loop_
_entity_poly.entity_id
_entity_poly.type
_entity_poly.pdbx_seq_one_letter_code
_entity_poly.pdbx_strand_id
1 'polypeptide(L)'
;MRYVLFAFSAFFCLAAIGSQLFGAPRLVAVVCMVLAALALVIGLVYQGRVIESQEKVLNEEQTAELERLLDNGQFGVAVGQVRLWFRGTSEEEAEAVVHALAQGR
;
A
#
# COMPACT_ATOMS: atom_id res chain seq x y z
N MET A 1 3.91 -6.95 -12.07
CA MET A 1 2.82 -7.92 -11.78
C MET A 1 1.55 -7.30 -11.17
N ARG A 2 1.57 -6.03 -10.68
CA ARG A 2 0.44 -5.36 -10.00
C ARG A 2 -0.81 -5.08 -10.86
N TYR A 3 -0.62 -4.74 -12.14
CA TYR A 3 -1.73 -4.48 -13.07
C TYR A 3 -2.37 -5.76 -13.62
N VAL A 4 -1.71 -6.91 -13.49
CA VAL A 4 -2.18 -8.17 -14.05
C VAL A 4 -3.39 -8.69 -13.27
N LEU A 5 -3.39 -8.57 -11.94
CA LEU A 5 -4.52 -9.01 -11.09
C LEU A 5 -5.77 -8.14 -11.28
N PHE A 6 -5.60 -6.82 -11.46
CA PHE A 6 -6.70 -5.92 -11.78
C PHE A 6 -7.21 -6.14 -13.22
N ALA A 7 -6.33 -6.38 -14.18
CA ALA A 7 -6.70 -6.73 -15.55
C ALA A 7 -7.46 -8.07 -15.62
N PHE A 8 -7.06 -9.07 -14.82
CA PHE A 8 -7.78 -10.34 -14.71
C PHE A 8 -9.17 -10.17 -14.09
N SER A 9 -9.31 -9.33 -13.06
CA SER A 9 -10.62 -9.05 -12.46
C SER A 9 -11.54 -8.30 -13.41
N ALA A 10 -11.02 -7.30 -14.13
CA ALA A 10 -11.77 -6.57 -15.16
C ALA A 10 -12.20 -7.50 -16.32
N PHE A 11 -11.30 -8.40 -16.75
CA PHE A 11 -11.59 -9.39 -17.78
C PHE A 11 -12.67 -10.39 -17.34
N PHE A 12 -12.62 -10.88 -16.09
CA PHE A 12 -13.66 -11.76 -15.56
C PHE A 12 -15.02 -11.06 -15.40
N CYS A 13 -15.04 -9.78 -15.00
CA CYS A 13 -16.26 -8.98 -14.98
C CYS A 13 -16.86 -8.80 -16.40
N LEU A 14 -16.02 -8.50 -17.40
CA LEU A 14 -16.48 -8.38 -18.79
C LEU A 14 -16.98 -9.72 -19.35
N ALA A 15 -16.30 -10.84 -19.02
CA ALA A 15 -16.73 -12.17 -19.41
C ALA A 15 -18.05 -12.58 -18.75
N ALA A 16 -18.28 -12.19 -17.48
CA ALA A 16 -19.55 -12.42 -16.77
C ALA A 16 -20.71 -11.66 -17.44
N ILE A 17 -20.52 -10.36 -17.74
CA ILE A 17 -21.50 -9.54 -18.46
C ILE A 17 -21.78 -10.15 -19.85
N GLY A 18 -20.75 -10.57 -20.58
CA GLY A 18 -20.87 -11.21 -21.89
C GLY A 18 -21.63 -12.55 -21.85
N SER A 19 -21.40 -13.37 -20.82
CA SER A 19 -22.09 -14.66 -20.65
C SER A 19 -23.59 -14.50 -20.39
N GLN A 20 -23.99 -13.40 -19.74
CA GLN A 20 -25.38 -13.10 -19.45
C GLN A 20 -26.15 -12.63 -20.69
N LEU A 21 -25.47 -12.01 -21.67
CA LEU A 21 -26.04 -11.66 -22.97
C LEU A 21 -26.29 -12.88 -23.87
N PHE A 22 -25.54 -13.97 -23.70
CA PHE A 22 -25.65 -15.19 -24.52
C PHE A 22 -26.60 -16.26 -23.95
N GLY A 23 -27.32 -15.97 -22.85
CA GLY A 23 -28.33 -16.88 -22.29
C GLY A 23 -27.77 -18.07 -21.51
N ALA A 24 -26.54 -17.96 -20.98
CA ALA A 24 -25.93 -19.00 -20.16
C ALA A 24 -26.69 -19.21 -18.82
N PRO A 25 -26.73 -20.43 -18.27
CA PRO A 25 -27.42 -20.73 -17.02
C PRO A 25 -26.86 -19.89 -15.87
N ARG A 26 -27.77 -19.28 -15.06
CA ARG A 26 -27.46 -18.36 -13.95
C ARG A 26 -26.33 -18.83 -13.01
N LEU A 27 -26.18 -20.14 -12.82
CA LEU A 27 -25.11 -20.74 -12.01
C LEU A 27 -23.71 -20.36 -12.51
N VAL A 28 -23.49 -20.31 -13.82
CA VAL A 28 -22.18 -19.97 -14.40
C VAL A 28 -21.83 -18.50 -14.12
N ALA A 29 -22.80 -17.61 -14.24
CA ALA A 29 -22.62 -16.19 -13.92
C ALA A 29 -22.28 -15.98 -12.44
N VAL A 30 -22.97 -16.70 -11.53
CA VAL A 30 -22.70 -16.63 -10.09
C VAL A 30 -21.29 -17.14 -9.75
N VAL A 31 -20.86 -18.27 -10.33
CA VAL A 31 -19.52 -18.82 -10.09
C VAL A 31 -18.43 -17.86 -10.58
N CYS A 32 -18.59 -17.28 -11.78
CA CYS A 32 -17.64 -16.27 -12.30
C CYS A 32 -17.57 -15.02 -11.40
N MET A 33 -18.71 -14.57 -10.87
CA MET A 33 -18.78 -13.41 -9.99
C MET A 33 -18.10 -13.67 -8.63
N VAL A 34 -18.26 -14.88 -8.08
CA VAL A 34 -17.57 -15.30 -6.84
C VAL A 34 -16.06 -15.36 -7.05
N LEU A 35 -15.59 -15.93 -8.17
CA LEU A 35 -14.16 -15.99 -8.48
C LEU A 35 -13.55 -14.60 -8.68
N ALA A 36 -14.27 -13.68 -9.33
CA ALA A 36 -13.84 -12.29 -9.49
C ALA A 36 -13.73 -11.56 -8.13
N ALA A 37 -14.71 -11.75 -7.25
CA ALA A 37 -14.70 -11.17 -5.91
C ALA A 37 -13.53 -11.67 -5.06
N LEU A 38 -13.25 -12.98 -5.09
CA LEU A 38 -12.12 -13.58 -4.37
C LEU A 38 -10.78 -13.05 -4.88
N ALA A 39 -10.59 -12.98 -6.20
CA ALA A 39 -9.37 -12.45 -6.81
C ALA A 39 -9.12 -10.99 -6.43
N LEU A 40 -10.18 -10.17 -6.38
CA LEU A 40 -10.10 -8.78 -5.97
C LEU A 40 -9.66 -8.63 -4.50
N VAL A 41 -10.29 -9.39 -3.60
CA VAL A 41 -9.94 -9.36 -2.16
C VAL A 41 -8.49 -9.77 -1.94
N ILE A 42 -8.04 -10.85 -2.59
CA ILE A 42 -6.65 -11.31 -2.50
C ILE A 42 -5.69 -10.24 -3.03
N GLY A 43 -6.02 -9.61 -4.16
CA GLY A 43 -5.24 -8.52 -4.74
C GLY A 43 -5.10 -7.32 -3.80
N LEU A 44 -6.19 -6.93 -3.13
CA LEU A 44 -6.20 -5.80 -2.20
C LEU A 44 -5.37 -6.09 -0.94
N VAL A 45 -5.51 -7.29 -0.36
CA VAL A 45 -4.74 -7.72 0.82
C VAL A 45 -3.25 -7.80 0.51
N TYR A 46 -2.89 -8.35 -0.66
CA TYR A 46 -1.50 -8.43 -1.09
C TYR A 46 -0.90 -7.04 -1.31
N GLN A 47 -1.67 -6.10 -1.88
CA GLN A 47 -1.24 -4.72 -2.06
C GLN A 47 -0.95 -4.02 -0.72
N GLY A 48 -1.78 -4.22 0.29
CA GLY A 48 -1.55 -3.68 1.64
C GLY A 48 -0.23 -4.16 2.24
N ARG A 49 0.03 -5.47 2.15
CA ARG A 49 1.25 -6.08 2.70
C ARG A 49 2.54 -5.68 1.98
N VAL A 50 2.48 -5.46 0.66
CA VAL A 50 3.66 -5.00 -0.10
C VAL A 50 4.03 -3.56 0.24
N ILE A 51 3.05 -2.71 0.57
CA ILE A 51 3.30 -1.34 1.04
C ILE A 51 3.95 -1.36 2.43
N GLU A 52 3.52 -2.27 3.31
CA GLU A 52 4.07 -2.45 4.65
C GLU A 52 5.52 -2.99 4.64
N SER A 53 5.85 -3.82 3.65
CA SER A 53 7.17 -4.46 3.52
C SER A 53 8.25 -3.60 2.83
N GLN A 54 7.96 -2.40 2.36
CA GLN A 54 9.06 -1.49 1.97
C GLN A 54 9.76 -1.02 3.24
N GLU A 55 10.92 -1.60 3.48
CA GLU A 55 11.85 -1.19 4.53
C GLU A 55 12.00 0.34 4.48
N LYS A 56 11.59 1.01 5.57
CA LYS A 56 11.57 2.47 5.66
C LYS A 56 12.99 2.98 5.87
N VAL A 57 13.81 2.90 4.83
CA VAL A 57 15.19 3.39 4.84
C VAL A 57 15.18 4.86 4.43
N LEU A 58 15.73 5.72 5.28
CA LEU A 58 15.96 7.12 4.96
C LEU A 58 17.03 7.23 3.88
N ASN A 59 16.77 8.00 2.83
CA ASN A 59 17.81 8.37 1.87
C ASN A 59 18.69 9.52 2.44
N GLU A 60 19.81 9.81 1.79
CA GLU A 60 20.76 10.84 2.26
C GLU A 60 20.12 12.24 2.40
N GLU A 61 19.23 12.61 1.48
CA GLU A 61 18.51 13.90 1.52
C GLU A 61 17.53 13.98 2.71
N GLN A 62 16.80 12.90 2.98
CA GLN A 62 15.86 12.77 4.08
C GLN A 62 16.59 12.80 5.42
N THR A 63 17.74 12.12 5.51
CA THR A 63 18.60 12.14 6.69
C THR A 63 19.11 13.55 6.98
N ALA A 64 19.66 14.23 5.97
CA ALA A 64 20.16 15.60 6.14
C ALA A 64 19.05 16.58 6.57
N GLU A 65 17.84 16.43 6.03
CA GLU A 65 16.71 17.28 6.44
C GLU A 65 16.24 16.96 7.86
N LEU A 66 16.19 15.69 8.27
CA LEU A 66 15.85 15.33 9.65
C LEU A 66 16.92 15.82 10.63
N GLU A 67 18.19 15.71 10.29
CA GLU A 67 19.29 16.27 11.08
C GLU A 67 19.15 17.77 11.22
N ARG A 68 18.84 18.49 10.13
CA ARG A 68 18.56 19.94 10.17
C ARG A 68 17.39 20.26 11.11
N LEU A 69 16.31 19.49 11.07
CA LEU A 69 15.16 19.70 11.95
C LEU A 69 15.51 19.41 13.42
N LEU A 70 16.30 18.37 13.69
CA LEU A 70 16.75 18.00 15.03
C LEU A 70 17.73 19.03 15.61
N ASP A 71 18.65 19.56 14.82
CA ASP A 71 19.57 20.63 15.22
C ASP A 71 18.83 21.92 15.62
N ASN A 72 17.67 22.16 15.00
CA ASN A 72 16.79 23.27 15.34
C ASN A 72 15.83 22.97 16.51
N GLY A 73 15.93 21.79 17.14
CA GLY A 73 15.06 21.36 18.24
C GLY A 73 13.63 21.03 17.81
N GLN A 74 13.38 20.81 16.52
CA GLN A 74 12.04 20.64 15.93
C GLN A 74 11.63 19.16 15.83
N PHE A 75 11.68 18.42 16.94
CA PHE A 75 11.41 16.98 16.95
C PHE A 75 10.01 16.63 16.42
N GLY A 76 8.96 17.33 16.86
CA GLY A 76 7.59 17.07 16.39
C GLY A 76 7.40 17.30 14.89
N VAL A 77 8.15 18.24 14.31
CA VAL A 77 8.14 18.49 12.85
C VAL A 77 8.85 17.36 12.11
N ALA A 78 9.98 16.89 12.65
CA ALA A 78 10.71 15.74 12.10
C ALA A 78 9.83 14.47 12.06
N VAL A 79 9.09 14.19 13.13
CA VAL A 79 8.14 13.06 13.18
C VAL A 79 7.03 13.21 12.12
N GLY A 80 6.46 14.42 12.00
CA GLY A 80 5.49 14.72 10.96
C GLY A 80 6.03 14.50 9.55
N GLN A 81 7.29 14.88 9.32
CA GLN A 81 7.98 14.72 8.04
C GLN A 81 8.19 13.24 7.68
N VAL A 82 8.58 12.40 8.64
CA VAL A 82 8.69 10.94 8.46
C VAL A 82 7.34 10.33 8.08
N ARG A 83 6.24 10.74 8.72
CA ARG A 83 4.88 10.26 8.37
C ARG A 83 4.42 10.69 6.98
N LEU A 84 4.88 11.84 6.49
CA LEU A 84 4.60 12.31 5.12
C LEU A 84 5.38 11.51 4.07
N TRP A 85 6.65 11.19 4.33
CA TRP A 85 7.47 10.40 3.43
C TRP A 85 7.08 8.93 3.41
N PHE A 86 6.84 8.35 4.58
CA PHE A 86 6.44 6.95 4.72
C PHE A 86 4.96 6.87 5.06
N ARG A 87 4.13 6.79 4.01
CA ARG A 87 2.68 6.62 4.15
C ARG A 87 2.37 5.35 4.94
N GLY A 88 1.45 5.44 5.90
CA GLY A 88 1.04 4.30 6.74
C GLY A 88 1.92 4.08 7.98
N THR A 89 2.87 4.97 8.26
CA THR A 89 3.67 4.93 9.50
C THR A 89 2.83 5.43 10.67
N SER A 90 2.80 4.64 11.74
CA SER A 90 2.22 5.06 13.01
C SER A 90 3.04 6.19 13.63
N GLU A 91 2.47 6.90 14.60
CA GLU A 91 3.21 7.96 15.30
C GLU A 91 4.42 7.40 16.05
N GLU A 92 4.24 6.27 16.75
CA GLU A 92 5.30 5.55 17.47
C GLU A 92 6.43 5.08 16.54
N GLU A 93 6.11 4.57 15.35
CA GLU A 93 7.14 4.17 14.38
C GLU A 93 7.91 5.37 13.84
N ALA A 94 7.23 6.48 13.58
CA ALA A 94 7.87 7.69 13.10
C ALA A 94 8.78 8.31 14.17
N GLU A 95 8.35 8.32 15.43
CA GLU A 95 9.16 8.69 16.57
C GLU A 95 10.38 7.79 16.73
N ALA A 96 10.22 6.47 16.58
CA ALA A 96 11.34 5.53 16.66
C ALA A 96 12.39 5.80 15.58
N VAL A 97 11.99 6.14 14.35
CA VAL A 97 12.91 6.52 13.27
C VAL A 97 13.69 7.78 13.63
N VAL A 98 13.00 8.82 14.12
CA VAL A 98 13.65 10.09 14.50
C VAL A 98 14.55 9.91 15.73
N HIS A 99 14.14 9.10 16.71
CA HIS A 99 14.95 8.76 17.88
C HIS A 99 16.20 7.96 17.53
N ALA A 100 16.09 6.97 16.64
CA ALA A 100 17.23 6.20 16.17
C ALA A 100 18.26 7.10 15.48
N LEU A 101 17.81 8.06 14.69
CA LEU A 101 18.68 9.06 14.07
C LEU A 101 19.34 9.98 15.12
N ALA A 102 18.58 10.46 16.10
CA ALA A 102 19.10 11.32 17.16
C ALA A 102 20.11 10.61 18.08
N GLN A 103 19.99 9.29 18.27
CA GLN A 103 20.90 8.47 19.07
C GLN A 103 22.14 8.00 18.30
N GLY A 104 22.08 7.94 16.97
CA GLY A 104 23.18 7.52 16.10
C GLY A 104 24.18 8.64 15.74
N ARG A 105 23.94 9.86 16.21
CA ARG A 105 24.86 11.00 16.15
C ARG A 105 25.92 10.97 17.24
#